data_AF-A0A518DD71-F1
#
_entry.id   AF-A0A518DD71-F1
#
_cell.length_a   1.000
_cell.length_b   1.000
_cell.length_c   1.000
_cell.angle_alpha   90.00
_cell.angle_beta   90.00
_cell.angle_gamma   90.00
#
_symmetry.space_group_name_H-M   'P 1'
#
loop_
_entity.id
_entity.type
_entity.pdbx_description
1 polymer ?
#
loop_
_entity_poly.entity_id
_entity_poly.type
_entity_poly.pdbx_seq_one_letter_code
_entity_poly.pdbx_strand_id
1 'polypeptide(L)'
;MSHSLAERLRRRSGLLLMTLALVALTGMQSEASILVGTLPLVGTDDDNSQDKLSDIEAVIDAYNAAKDPDLIKPDTLFKKTDVDSAFVFNMANGFMFFSDMAGTMAVTTEAALTSLETAYFKYTGPESVTYYSVKAGKGFSLYVLEDGLNLLTRDDTTKTDISHVSFWTGDSAPVPEASTLAFWSLMFVGVAGAVYRKGRSTCSATA
;
A
#
# COMPACT_ATOMS: atom_id res chain seq x y z
N MET A 1 -1.26 -56.73 -26.57
CA MET A 1 -0.20 -55.71 -26.40
C MET A 1 -0.71 -54.30 -26.73
N SER A 2 -1.87 -53.87 -26.23
CA SER A 2 -2.48 -52.56 -26.57
C SER A 2 -2.74 -51.64 -25.37
N HIS A 3 -2.47 -52.08 -24.13
CA HIS A 3 -2.71 -51.28 -22.92
C HIS A 3 -1.66 -50.18 -22.63
N SER A 4 -0.55 -50.11 -23.39
CA SER A 4 0.62 -49.29 -23.01
C SER A 4 0.62 -47.84 -23.51
N LEU A 5 -0.25 -47.44 -24.44
CA LEU A 5 -0.18 -46.12 -25.07
C LEU A 5 -1.13 -45.09 -24.42
N ALA A 6 -2.31 -45.52 -23.97
CA ALA A 6 -3.31 -44.64 -23.35
C ALA A 6 -2.86 -44.09 -21.98
N GLU A 7 -2.15 -44.89 -21.17
CA GLU A 7 -1.62 -44.42 -19.87
C GLU A 7 -0.45 -43.44 -20.00
N ARG A 8 0.35 -43.55 -21.07
CA ARG A 8 1.49 -42.63 -21.30
C ARG A 8 1.04 -41.24 -21.74
N LEU A 9 -0.07 -41.13 -22.46
CA LEU A 9 -0.69 -39.86 -22.83
C LEU A 9 -1.34 -39.17 -21.63
N ARG A 10 -2.04 -39.91 -20.77
CA ARG A 10 -2.71 -39.36 -19.57
C ARG A 10 -1.74 -38.75 -18.56
N ARG A 11 -0.54 -39.34 -18.40
CA ARG A 11 0.51 -38.80 -17.50
C ARG A 11 1.21 -37.55 -18.04
N ARG A 12 1.29 -37.37 -19.36
CA ARG A 12 1.92 -36.19 -19.98
C ARG A 12 0.99 -34.98 -20.01
N SER A 13 -0.32 -35.20 -20.13
CA SER A 13 -1.32 -34.13 -20.06
C SER A 13 -1.47 -33.54 -18.65
N GLY A 14 -1.36 -34.38 -17.61
CA GLY A 14 -1.46 -33.94 -16.21
C GLY A 14 -0.29 -33.04 -15.77
N LEU A 15 0.94 -33.37 -16.20
CA LEU A 15 2.12 -32.57 -15.85
C LEU A 15 2.11 -31.19 -16.51
N LEU A 16 1.65 -31.09 -17.77
CA LEU A 16 1.58 -29.83 -18.51
C LEU A 16 0.53 -28.86 -17.93
N LEU A 17 -0.63 -29.40 -17.52
CA LEU A 17 -1.69 -28.64 -16.84
C LEU A 17 -1.28 -28.16 -15.43
N MET A 18 -0.45 -28.94 -14.73
CA MET A 18 0.04 -28.56 -13.40
C MET A 18 1.10 -27.45 -13.45
N THR A 19 1.98 -27.43 -14.47
CA THR A 19 2.91 -26.31 -14.68
C THR A 19 2.23 -25.00 -15.11
N LEU A 20 1.14 -25.06 -15.90
CA LEU A 20 0.39 -23.84 -16.26
C LEU A 20 -0.35 -23.24 -15.05
N ALA A 21 -0.86 -24.09 -14.15
CA ALA A 21 -1.50 -23.64 -12.91
C ALA A 21 -0.48 -23.03 -11.92
N LEU A 22 0.76 -23.52 -11.90
CA LEU A 22 1.79 -23.01 -11.00
C LEU A 22 2.36 -21.65 -11.47
N VAL A 23 2.39 -21.37 -12.78
CA VAL A 23 2.79 -20.06 -13.33
C VAL A 23 1.69 -19.00 -13.16
N ALA A 24 0.41 -19.41 -13.10
CA ALA A 24 -0.70 -18.48 -12.84
C ALA A 24 -0.81 -18.04 -11.36
N LEU A 25 -0.17 -18.75 -10.44
CA LEU A 25 -0.22 -18.47 -8.99
C LEU A 25 0.91 -17.54 -8.50
N THR A 26 1.89 -17.21 -9.34
CA THR A 26 3.03 -16.33 -8.96
C THR A 26 2.87 -14.88 -9.42
N GLY A 27 1.72 -14.50 -9.99
CA GLY A 27 1.58 -13.24 -10.73
C GLY A 27 0.74 -12.13 -10.08
N MET A 28 0.27 -12.27 -8.85
CA MET A 28 -0.46 -11.18 -8.16
C MET A 28 0.14 -10.96 -6.78
N GLN A 29 1.36 -10.42 -6.72
CA GLN A 29 1.67 -9.55 -5.61
C GLN A 29 0.86 -8.28 -5.84
N SER A 30 -0.29 -8.21 -5.18
CA SER A 30 -0.93 -6.93 -4.89
C SER A 30 0.06 -6.17 -4.01
N GLU A 31 0.88 -5.31 -4.62
CA GLU A 31 1.68 -4.30 -3.90
C GLU A 31 0.67 -3.37 -3.21
N ALA A 32 0.25 -3.75 -2.01
CA ALA A 32 -0.51 -2.87 -1.15
C ALA A 32 0.47 -1.81 -0.66
N SER A 33 0.26 -0.57 -1.08
CA SER A 33 1.07 0.57 -0.64
C SER A 33 1.14 0.62 0.90
N ILE A 34 2.33 0.85 1.45
CA ILE A 34 2.55 0.83 2.89
C ILE A 34 1.92 2.08 3.51
N LEU A 35 0.84 1.90 4.27
CA LEU A 35 0.24 2.97 5.06
C LEU A 35 1.19 3.35 6.21
N VAL A 36 1.67 4.58 6.19
CA VAL A 36 2.47 5.18 7.27
C VAL A 36 1.55 5.67 8.38
N GLY A 37 0.43 6.29 8.02
CA GLY A 37 -0.56 6.69 9.00
C GLY A 37 -1.68 7.54 8.42
N THR A 38 -2.71 7.72 9.22
CA THR A 38 -3.86 8.56 8.91
C THR A 38 -3.95 9.63 9.97
N LEU A 39 -3.95 10.91 9.57
CA LEU A 39 -4.32 11.98 10.49
C LEU A 39 -5.83 12.16 10.46
N PRO A 40 -6.53 11.88 11.57
CA PRO A 40 -7.95 12.13 11.66
C PRO A 40 -8.22 13.64 11.73
N LEU A 41 -9.48 13.97 11.44
CA LEU A 41 -10.08 15.29 11.55
C LEU A 41 -9.98 15.80 13.00
N VAL A 42 -8.90 16.49 13.38
CA VAL A 42 -8.80 17.18 14.69
C VAL A 42 -8.48 18.65 14.46
N GLY A 43 -9.53 19.47 14.40
CA GLY A 43 -9.40 20.94 14.36
C GLY A 43 -10.58 21.62 13.66
N THR A 44 -11.04 22.72 14.25
CA THR A 44 -11.98 23.66 13.64
C THR A 44 -11.29 24.44 12.52
N ASP A 45 -11.78 24.26 11.30
CA ASP A 45 -11.83 25.25 10.22
C ASP A 45 -10.57 26.06 9.94
N ASP A 46 -9.50 25.39 9.50
CA ASP A 46 -8.63 25.96 8.48
C ASP A 46 -8.31 24.87 7.46
N ASP A 47 -9.05 24.88 6.35
CA ASP A 47 -9.02 23.88 5.27
C ASP A 47 -7.63 23.73 4.59
N ASN A 48 -6.69 24.62 4.92
CA ASN A 48 -5.30 24.62 4.44
C ASN A 48 -4.28 24.05 5.45
N SER A 49 -4.73 23.53 6.59
CA SER A 49 -3.80 23.14 7.66
C SER A 49 -3.08 21.81 7.44
N GLN A 50 -3.67 20.84 6.72
CA GLN A 50 -3.24 19.43 6.75
C GLN A 50 -2.42 18.91 5.54
N ASP A 51 -1.77 19.79 4.78
CA ASP A 51 -0.82 19.38 3.74
C ASP A 51 0.50 20.14 3.91
N LYS A 52 0.94 20.28 5.15
CA LYS A 52 2.21 20.92 5.47
C LYS A 52 3.24 19.84 5.73
N LEU A 53 4.49 20.14 5.37
CA LEU A 53 5.61 19.26 5.64
C LEU A 53 5.65 18.83 7.12
N SER A 54 5.39 19.75 8.04
CA SER A 54 5.34 19.48 9.49
C SER A 54 4.33 18.39 9.90
N ASP A 55 3.19 18.29 9.22
CA ASP A 55 2.18 17.27 9.56
C ASP A 55 2.59 15.90 9.02
N ILE A 56 3.20 15.88 7.84
CA ILE A 56 3.76 14.66 7.23
C ILE A 56 4.89 14.12 8.10
N GLU A 57 5.81 14.99 8.53
CA GLU A 57 6.89 14.64 9.45
C GLU A 57 6.36 14.10 10.78
N ALA A 58 5.31 14.70 11.33
CA ALA A 58 4.69 14.22 12.57
C ALA A 58 4.06 12.82 12.43
N VAL A 59 3.45 12.51 11.28
CA VAL A 59 2.93 11.17 10.98
C VAL A 59 4.06 10.14 10.89
N ILE A 60 5.16 10.50 10.23
CA ILE A 60 6.34 9.63 10.11
C ILE A 60 6.96 9.40 11.49
N ASP A 61 7.12 10.45 12.31
CA ASP A 61 7.65 10.34 13.67
C ASP A 61 6.78 9.40 14.52
N ALA A 62 5.46 9.51 14.43
CA ALA A 62 4.53 8.63 15.14
C ALA A 62 4.64 7.18 14.65
N TYR A 63 4.80 6.96 13.35
CA TYR A 63 4.98 5.62 12.78
C TYR A 63 6.32 4.99 13.21
N ASN A 64 7.42 5.73 13.08
CA ASN A 64 8.76 5.29 13.48
C ASN A 64 8.79 4.96 14.97
N ALA A 65 8.20 5.81 15.83
CA ALA A 65 8.10 5.56 17.27
C ALA A 65 7.26 4.31 17.62
N ALA A 66 6.22 4.01 16.84
CA ALA A 66 5.30 2.90 17.12
C ALA A 66 5.76 1.56 16.54
N LYS A 67 6.52 1.57 15.44
CA LYS A 67 6.84 0.38 14.66
C LYS A 67 8.35 0.07 14.58
N ASP A 68 9.21 1.01 14.98
CA ASP A 68 10.68 0.98 14.79
C ASP A 68 11.23 0.85 13.34
N PRO A 69 10.54 1.28 12.26
CA PRO A 69 11.17 1.51 10.98
C PRO A 69 11.85 2.88 11.00
N ASP A 70 13.04 2.97 10.42
CA ASP A 70 13.75 4.25 10.28
C ASP A 70 13.34 4.92 8.96
N LEU A 71 12.05 5.28 8.84
CA LEU A 71 11.58 5.99 7.63
C LEU A 71 12.17 7.39 7.59
N ILE A 72 12.73 7.75 6.43
CA ILE A 72 13.27 9.08 6.17
C ILE A 72 12.14 10.09 5.98
N LYS A 73 12.31 11.29 6.51
CA LYS A 73 11.35 12.38 6.31
C LYS A 73 11.46 12.95 4.90
N PRO A 74 10.35 13.33 4.24
CA PRO A 74 10.42 14.06 2.97
C PRO A 74 11.04 15.43 3.19
N ASP A 75 11.59 16.01 2.13
CA ASP A 75 12.22 17.34 2.16
C ASP A 75 11.27 18.42 1.66
N THR A 76 10.47 18.12 0.63
CA THR A 76 9.57 19.10 0.02
C THR A 76 8.34 18.47 -0.60
N LEU A 77 7.28 19.26 -0.66
CA LEU A 77 6.14 19.00 -1.54
C LEU A 77 6.62 19.12 -2.98
N PHE A 78 6.39 18.08 -3.78
CA PHE A 78 6.70 18.09 -5.20
C PHE A 78 5.53 18.66 -6.00
N LYS A 79 4.38 17.97 -5.96
CA LYS A 79 3.19 18.32 -6.75
C LYS A 79 1.89 17.92 -6.07
N LYS A 80 0.81 18.58 -6.48
CA LYS A 80 -0.56 18.24 -6.07
C LYS A 80 -1.52 18.18 -7.25
N THR A 81 -2.51 17.30 -7.16
CA THR A 81 -3.50 17.15 -8.24
C THR A 81 -4.43 18.35 -8.39
N ASP A 82 -4.66 19.16 -7.35
CA ASP A 82 -5.57 20.32 -7.32
C ASP A 82 -4.92 21.66 -7.64
N VAL A 83 -3.61 21.77 -7.39
CA VAL A 83 -2.83 22.98 -7.70
C VAL A 83 -2.13 22.86 -9.05
N ASP A 84 -1.61 21.68 -9.39
CA ASP A 84 -0.76 21.43 -10.54
C ASP A 84 -1.35 20.37 -11.49
N SER A 85 -2.68 20.31 -11.63
CA SER A 85 -3.38 19.28 -12.40
C SER A 85 -2.81 19.08 -13.82
N ALA A 86 -2.49 20.17 -14.53
CA ALA A 86 -1.91 20.10 -15.87
C ALA A 86 -0.52 19.42 -15.91
N PHE A 87 0.26 19.54 -14.83
CA PHE A 87 1.53 18.83 -14.71
C PHE A 87 1.29 17.37 -14.33
N VAL A 88 0.45 17.12 -13.32
CA VAL A 88 0.24 15.78 -12.75
C VAL A 88 -0.47 14.85 -13.73
N PHE A 89 -1.45 15.34 -14.50
CA PHE A 89 -2.17 14.51 -15.48
C PHE A 89 -1.50 14.47 -16.86
N ASN A 90 -0.31 15.07 -17.00
CA ASN A 90 0.50 14.90 -18.20
C ASN A 90 1.38 13.67 -18.05
N MET A 91 1.08 12.63 -18.84
CA MET A 91 1.82 11.37 -18.83
C MET A 91 3.32 11.52 -19.14
N ALA A 92 3.73 12.59 -19.83
CA ALA A 92 5.15 12.87 -20.07
C ALA A 92 5.94 13.16 -18.78
N ASN A 93 5.25 13.54 -17.70
CA ASN A 93 5.85 13.77 -16.38
C ASN A 93 5.89 12.50 -15.52
N GLY A 94 5.49 11.35 -16.08
CA GLY A 94 5.64 10.02 -15.47
C GLY A 94 4.48 9.58 -14.58
N PHE A 95 3.47 10.42 -14.35
CA PHE A 95 2.26 10.06 -13.61
C PHE A 95 1.23 9.38 -14.51
N MET A 96 0.65 8.28 -14.03
CA MET A 96 -0.44 7.56 -14.69
C MET A 96 -1.46 7.13 -13.63
N PHE A 97 -2.72 7.56 -13.77
CA PHE A 97 -3.78 7.24 -12.82
C PHE A 97 -4.80 6.28 -13.43
N PHE A 98 -5.44 5.47 -12.60
CA PHE A 98 -6.38 4.45 -13.00
C PHE A 98 -7.54 4.33 -12.01
N SER A 99 -8.73 4.00 -12.50
CA SER A 99 -9.90 3.71 -11.66
C SER A 99 -10.01 2.23 -11.27
N ASP A 100 -9.13 1.38 -11.79
CA ASP A 100 -9.15 -0.07 -11.60
C ASP A 100 -7.79 -0.60 -11.15
N MET A 101 -7.82 -1.67 -10.36
CA MET A 101 -6.62 -2.33 -9.83
C MET A 101 -5.78 -3.02 -10.94
N ALA A 102 -6.35 -3.26 -12.12
CA ALA A 102 -5.60 -3.81 -13.24
C ALA A 102 -4.77 -2.74 -13.98
N GLY A 103 -4.96 -1.46 -13.67
CA GLY A 103 -4.25 -0.36 -14.33
C GLY A 103 -4.61 -0.21 -15.80
N THR A 104 -5.89 -0.40 -16.15
CA THR A 104 -6.36 -0.39 -17.56
C THR A 104 -7.30 0.77 -17.87
N MET A 105 -8.04 1.27 -16.88
CA MET A 105 -9.00 2.35 -17.01
C MET A 105 -8.35 3.67 -16.58
N ALA A 106 -7.71 4.34 -17.53
CA ALA A 106 -6.96 5.57 -17.27
C ALA A 106 -7.86 6.71 -16.75
N VAL A 107 -7.36 7.44 -15.75
CA VAL A 107 -7.93 8.68 -15.21
C VAL A 107 -7.03 9.82 -15.65
N THR A 108 -7.56 10.74 -16.45
CA THR A 108 -6.75 11.77 -17.13
C THR A 108 -7.05 13.19 -16.66
N THR A 109 -7.95 13.37 -15.69
CA THR A 109 -8.31 14.67 -15.16
C THR A 109 -8.50 14.61 -13.66
N GLU A 110 -8.30 15.75 -13.01
CA GLU A 110 -8.57 15.92 -11.59
C GLU A 110 -10.05 15.64 -11.27
N ALA A 111 -10.97 16.21 -12.06
CA ALA A 111 -12.40 16.00 -11.85
C ALA A 111 -12.84 14.53 -11.94
N ALA A 112 -12.16 13.71 -12.76
CA ALA A 112 -12.42 12.28 -12.81
C ALA A 112 -11.86 11.58 -11.56
N LEU A 113 -10.65 11.96 -11.12
CA LEU A 113 -10.04 11.42 -9.90
C LEU A 113 -10.89 11.71 -8.66
N THR A 114 -11.39 12.94 -8.53
CA THR A 114 -12.16 13.39 -7.36
C THR A 114 -13.59 12.87 -7.30
N SER A 115 -14.02 12.11 -8.31
CA SER A 115 -15.31 11.41 -8.32
C SER A 115 -15.22 9.95 -7.85
N LEU A 116 -14.03 9.52 -7.42
CA LEU A 116 -13.75 8.14 -7.03
C LEU A 116 -13.48 8.06 -5.52
N GLU A 117 -14.06 7.04 -4.88
CA GLU A 117 -13.67 6.62 -3.51
C GLU A 117 -12.29 5.93 -3.51
N THR A 118 -11.93 5.29 -4.62
CA THR A 118 -10.68 4.53 -4.76
C THR A 118 -10.14 4.70 -6.17
N ALA A 119 -8.85 4.99 -6.26
CA ALA A 119 -8.12 5.04 -7.52
C ALA A 119 -6.75 4.38 -7.32
N TYR A 120 -5.98 4.31 -8.39
CA TYR A 120 -4.64 3.77 -8.40
C TYR A 120 -3.73 4.68 -9.21
N PHE A 121 -2.43 4.67 -8.94
CA PHE A 121 -1.48 5.40 -9.77
C PHE A 121 -0.13 4.70 -9.89
N LYS A 122 0.60 5.03 -10.95
CA LYS A 122 2.00 4.70 -11.14
C LYS A 122 2.77 6.00 -11.34
N TYR A 123 4.00 6.02 -10.82
CA TYR A 123 4.93 7.11 -11.07
C TYR A 123 6.24 6.56 -11.62
N THR A 124 6.66 7.10 -12.76
CA THR A 124 7.90 6.72 -13.47
C THR A 124 8.71 7.95 -13.88
N GLY A 125 8.42 9.09 -13.23
CA GLY A 125 9.11 10.34 -13.50
C GLY A 125 10.53 10.36 -12.94
N PRO A 126 11.33 11.39 -13.30
CA PRO A 126 12.73 11.47 -12.93
C PRO A 126 12.98 11.91 -11.48
N GLU A 127 11.97 12.45 -10.80
CA GLU A 127 12.12 12.98 -9.43
C GLU A 127 11.99 11.86 -8.40
N SER A 128 12.70 11.96 -7.28
CA SER A 128 12.64 10.96 -6.21
C SER A 128 11.42 11.17 -5.31
N VAL A 129 10.22 10.87 -5.82
CA VAL A 129 9.00 10.84 -5.01
C VAL A 129 9.09 9.67 -4.04
N THR A 130 8.99 9.93 -2.74
CA THR A 130 9.11 8.92 -1.68
C THR A 130 7.80 8.64 -0.97
N TYR A 131 6.92 9.66 -0.90
CA TYR A 131 5.62 9.54 -0.27
C TYR A 131 4.53 10.16 -1.13
N TYR A 132 3.30 9.68 -0.91
CA TYR A 132 2.11 10.35 -1.37
C TYR A 132 1.07 10.39 -0.27
N SER A 133 0.32 11.49 -0.20
CA SER A 133 -0.82 11.62 0.71
C SER A 133 -2.11 11.74 -0.06
N VAL A 134 -3.11 10.97 0.37
CA VAL A 134 -4.47 10.98 -0.19
C VAL A 134 -5.35 11.78 0.75
N LYS A 135 -5.86 12.92 0.27
CA LYS A 135 -6.77 13.78 1.02
C LYS A 135 -8.20 13.50 0.61
N ALA A 136 -9.06 13.30 1.59
CA ALA A 136 -10.51 13.25 1.40
C ALA A 136 -11.18 13.99 2.57
N GLY A 137 -12.13 14.87 2.29
CA GLY A 137 -12.64 15.79 3.31
C GLY A 137 -11.52 16.65 3.92
N LYS A 138 -11.49 16.79 5.26
CA LYS A 138 -10.46 17.57 5.97
C LYS A 138 -9.34 16.71 6.58
N GLY A 139 -9.16 15.46 6.14
CA GLY A 139 -8.17 14.52 6.65
C GLY A 139 -7.31 13.92 5.53
N PHE A 140 -6.19 13.28 5.88
CA PHE A 140 -5.36 12.56 4.92
C PHE A 140 -4.79 11.25 5.44
N SER A 141 -4.46 10.36 4.50
CA SER A 141 -3.66 9.15 4.73
C SER A 141 -2.34 9.28 3.98
N LEU A 142 -1.23 8.95 4.64
CA LEU A 142 0.13 8.99 4.10
C LEU A 142 0.63 7.59 3.79
N TYR A 143 1.22 7.43 2.61
CA TYR A 143 1.74 6.16 2.13
C TYR A 143 3.17 6.33 1.62
N VAL A 144 3.96 5.27 1.77
CA VAL A 144 5.23 5.11 1.05
C VAL A 144 4.91 4.87 -0.42
N LEU A 145 5.63 5.55 -1.32
CA LEU A 145 5.57 5.22 -2.74
C LEU A 145 6.33 3.90 -2.97
N GLU A 146 5.61 2.91 -3.50
CA GLU A 146 6.21 1.66 -3.96
C GLU A 146 6.44 1.72 -5.47
N ASP A 147 7.39 0.91 -5.94
CA ASP A 147 7.49 0.63 -7.38
C ASP A 147 6.17 -0.02 -7.83
N GLY A 148 5.72 0.29 -9.05
CA GLY A 148 4.50 -0.30 -9.59
C GLY A 148 3.22 0.48 -9.26
N LEU A 149 2.12 -0.26 -9.05
CA LEU A 149 0.77 0.32 -8.93
C LEU A 149 0.43 0.59 -7.47
N ASN A 150 0.27 1.87 -7.13
CA ASN A 150 -0.02 2.35 -5.79
C ASN A 150 -1.52 2.61 -5.61
N LEU A 151 -2.03 2.34 -4.41
CA LEU A 151 -3.45 2.51 -4.05
C LEU A 151 -3.71 3.93 -3.56
N LEU A 152 -4.72 4.58 -4.14
CA LEU A 152 -5.26 5.85 -3.68
C LEU A 152 -6.59 5.57 -2.97
N THR A 153 -6.52 5.43 -1.64
CA THR A 153 -7.69 5.34 -0.77
C THR A 153 -7.43 6.10 0.52
N ARG A 154 -8.48 6.54 1.20
CA ARG A 154 -8.38 6.94 2.59
C ARG A 154 -8.71 5.74 3.48
N ASP A 155 -7.87 5.50 4.49
CA ASP A 155 -8.10 4.46 5.49
C ASP A 155 -8.95 5.02 6.64
N ASP A 156 -10.16 5.47 6.31
CA ASP A 156 -11.16 5.81 7.31
C ASP A 156 -12.55 5.26 6.95
N THR A 157 -13.34 4.92 7.96
CA THR A 157 -14.65 4.26 7.84
C THR A 157 -15.74 5.12 7.18
N THR A 158 -15.42 6.38 6.84
CA THR A 158 -16.32 7.30 6.15
C THR A 158 -15.90 7.39 4.68
N LYS A 159 -16.54 6.57 3.84
CA LYS A 159 -16.47 6.66 2.37
C LYS A 159 -16.63 8.12 1.93
N THR A 160 -15.51 8.75 1.61
CA THR A 160 -15.47 10.11 1.10
C THR A 160 -14.63 10.08 -0.16
N ASP A 161 -15.14 10.71 -1.22
CA ASP A 161 -14.44 10.80 -2.48
C ASP A 161 -13.10 11.52 -2.29
N ILE A 162 -12.11 11.15 -3.11
CA ILE A 162 -10.79 11.78 -3.12
C ILE A 162 -10.97 13.29 -3.37
N SER A 163 -10.38 14.14 -2.54
CA SER A 163 -10.31 15.58 -2.78
C SER A 163 -9.10 15.92 -3.64
N HIS A 164 -7.92 15.43 -3.26
CA HIS A 164 -6.70 15.57 -4.03
C HIS A 164 -5.62 14.62 -3.50
N VAL A 165 -4.53 14.51 -4.25
CA VAL A 165 -3.33 13.74 -3.87
C VAL A 165 -2.12 14.68 -3.89
N SER A 166 -1.32 14.62 -2.84
CA SER A 166 -0.04 15.35 -2.75
C SER A 166 1.13 14.37 -2.85
N PHE A 167 2.17 14.74 -3.58
CA PHE A 167 3.38 13.96 -3.79
C PHE A 167 4.57 14.65 -3.14
N TRP A 168 5.39 13.89 -2.41
CA TRP A 168 6.47 14.40 -1.60
C TRP A 168 7.78 13.75 -2.02
N THR A 169 8.81 14.57 -2.17
CA THR A 169 10.17 14.10 -2.47
C THR A 169 11.00 14.06 -1.21
N GLY A 170 11.95 13.14 -1.15
CA GLY A 170 12.96 13.08 -0.09
C GLY A 170 14.07 12.11 -0.45
N ASP A 171 15.07 12.06 0.41
CA ASP A 171 16.14 11.07 0.29
C ASP A 171 15.56 9.65 0.35
N SER A 172 15.95 8.82 -0.62
CA SER A 172 15.54 7.43 -0.70
C SER A 172 16.43 6.59 0.21
N ALA A 173 15.98 6.25 1.42
CA ALA A 173 16.54 5.10 2.13
C ALA A 173 15.90 3.81 1.62
N PRO A 174 16.63 2.68 1.64
CA PRO A 174 16.00 1.38 1.46
C PRO A 174 14.99 1.17 2.60
N VAL A 175 13.70 1.23 2.27
CA VAL A 175 12.63 0.79 3.17
C VAL A 175 12.86 -0.70 3.40
N PRO A 176 12.94 -1.19 4.65
CA PRO A 176 13.04 -2.62 4.90
C PRO A 176 11.80 -3.30 4.31
N GLU A 177 12.04 -4.20 3.35
CA GLU A 177 11.00 -4.88 2.57
C GLU A 177 9.85 -5.38 3.44
N ALA A 178 8.62 -5.42 2.90
CA ALA A 178 7.43 -5.94 3.57
C ALA A 178 7.61 -7.37 4.14
N SER A 179 8.56 -8.15 3.59
CA SER A 179 9.01 -9.45 4.11
C SER A 179 9.60 -9.36 5.53
N THR A 180 10.25 -8.25 5.87
CA THR A 180 10.81 -7.95 7.20
C THR A 180 9.70 -7.64 8.21
N LEU A 181 8.66 -6.89 7.80
CA LEU A 181 7.49 -6.60 8.63
C LEU A 181 6.59 -7.84 8.87
N ALA A 182 6.50 -8.73 7.88
CA ALA A 182 5.85 -10.03 8.02
C ALA A 182 6.59 -10.95 9.02
N PHE A 183 7.92 -10.84 9.11
CA PHE A 183 8.72 -11.64 10.05
C PHE A 183 8.45 -11.26 11.51
N TRP A 184 8.24 -9.97 11.81
CA TRP A 184 7.92 -9.51 13.17
C TRP A 184 6.49 -9.89 13.60
N SER A 185 5.52 -9.82 12.69
CA SER A 185 4.13 -10.23 13.00
C SER A 185 4.01 -11.74 13.27
N LEU A 186 4.82 -12.59 12.64
CA LEU A 186 4.89 -14.02 12.95
C LEU A 186 5.62 -14.32 14.28
N MET A 187 6.62 -13.52 14.67
CA MET A 187 7.33 -13.69 15.95
C MET A 187 6.45 -13.38 17.17
N PHE A 188 5.52 -12.43 17.09
CA PHE A 188 4.61 -12.12 18.21
C PHE A 188 3.48 -13.15 18.40
N VAL A 189 3.03 -13.83 17.34
CA VAL A 189 2.04 -14.93 17.48
C VAL A 189 2.68 -16.17 18.13
N GLY A 190 3.98 -16.40 17.92
CA GLY A 190 4.73 -17.49 18.58
C GLY A 190 4.86 -17.32 20.10
N VAL A 191 5.02 -16.10 20.60
CA VAL A 191 5.16 -15.84 22.04
C VAL A 191 3.80 -15.92 22.77
N ALA A 192 2.71 -15.49 22.14
CA ALA A 192 1.37 -15.63 22.72
C ALA A 192 0.91 -17.10 22.83
N GLY A 193 1.29 -17.96 21.87
CA GLY A 193 0.99 -19.40 21.90
C GLY A 193 1.76 -20.19 22.95
N ALA A 194 2.99 -19.76 23.31
CA ALA A 194 3.81 -20.44 24.30
C ALA A 194 3.37 -20.14 25.76
N VAL A 195 2.84 -18.95 26.03
CA VAL A 195 2.38 -18.57 27.38
C VAL A 195 1.03 -19.23 27.73
N TYR A 196 0.15 -19.46 26.76
CA TYR A 196 -1.17 -20.07 27.03
C TYR A 196 -1.10 -21.56 27.40
N ARG A 197 -0.03 -22.27 27.05
CA ARG A 197 0.11 -23.71 27.34
C ARG A 197 0.65 -24.01 28.75
N LYS A 198 1.22 -23.03 29.46
CA LYS A 198 1.78 -23.23 30.81
C LYS A 198 0.80 -22.93 31.95
N GLY A 199 -0.37 -22.36 31.65
CA GLY A 199 -1.40 -22.02 32.64
C GLY A 199 -2.44 -23.10 32.94
N ARG A 200 -2.42 -24.26 32.25
CA ARG A 200 -3.51 -25.26 32.32
C ARG A 200 -3.14 -26.59 32.99
N SER A 201 -2.03 -26.65 33.73
CA SER A 201 -1.53 -27.90 34.33
C SER A 201 -1.45 -27.93 35.86
N THR A 202 -2.08 -26.99 36.57
CA THR A 202 -2.20 -27.07 38.04
C THR A 202 -3.64 -26.83 38.49
N CYS A 203 -4.50 -27.81 38.24
CA CYS A 203 -5.66 -28.05 39.09
C CYS A 203 -6.13 -29.49 38.90
N SER A 204 -5.43 -30.43 39.54
CA SER A 204 -5.98 -31.71 39.98
C SER A 204 -4.93 -32.43 40.83
N ALA A 205 -5.16 -32.47 42.15
CA ALA A 205 -4.83 -33.55 43.09
C ALA A 205 -4.56 -32.98 44.49
N THR A 206 -5.57 -33.09 45.36
CA THR A 206 -5.56 -33.63 46.74
C THR A 206 -6.90 -33.19 47.36
N ALA A 207 -7.87 -34.10 47.46
CA ALA A 207 -8.08 -35.02 48.59
C ALA A 207 -8.79 -34.32 49.75
#